data_AF-A0A7Y5ZXY5-F1
#
_entry.id   AF-A0A7Y5ZXY5-F1
#
_cell.length_a   1.000
_cell.length_b   1.000
_cell.length_c   1.000
_cell.angle_alpha   90.00
_cell.angle_beta   90.00
_cell.angle_gamma   90.00
#
_symmetry.space_group_name_H-M   'P 1'
#
loop_
_entity.id
_entity.type
_entity.pdbx_description
1 polymer ?
#
loop_
_entity_poly.entity_id
_entity_poly.type
_entity_poly.pdbx_seq_one_letter_code
_entity_poly.pdbx_strand_id
1 'polypeptide(L)'
;MDTAAQRRERSEPELVALCHRHVRAIRKGVEQFADGDDDGAYGVAIALRVLLHYGGQGKPLLHSLGVIKSMTYTDGAEYRPPMAGLVLPSITLNTDGSLRDFTLVPNGAQHPDPDFRNPPREYTAWWKNDEPINSSNGRPLSREFLVTNMANQDGAHADVHVNVVYDQLKSDFMGFQFHGNVQIGSALATASVVQVGVELAHTLLRCAPNLLPSPWEPGRYFPALTT
;
A
#
# COMPACT_ATOMS: atom_id res chain seq x y z
N MET A 1 -30.60 12.98 -32.05
CA MET A 1 -29.34 12.50 -32.63
C MET A 1 -28.35 12.45 -31.48
N ASP A 2 -28.02 11.24 -31.07
CA ASP A 2 -27.22 10.95 -29.89
C ASP A 2 -25.74 10.95 -30.30
N THR A 3 -25.02 12.02 -29.98
CA THR A 3 -23.59 12.15 -30.26
C THR A 3 -22.86 11.20 -29.31
N ALA A 4 -22.79 9.92 -29.67
CA ALA A 4 -21.97 8.96 -28.95
C ALA A 4 -20.56 9.54 -28.81
N ALA A 5 -20.16 9.87 -27.57
CA ALA A 5 -18.94 10.59 -27.30
C ALA A 5 -17.75 9.86 -27.94
N GLN A 6 -17.09 10.51 -28.90
CA GLN A 6 -15.96 9.93 -29.61
C GLN A 6 -14.82 9.71 -28.62
N ARG A 7 -14.49 8.44 -28.34
CA ARG A 7 -13.40 8.07 -27.44
C ARG A 7 -12.08 8.12 -28.21
N ARG A 8 -11.09 8.86 -27.69
CA ARG A 8 -9.72 8.90 -28.21
C ARG A 8 -8.81 8.03 -27.35
N GLU A 9 -7.97 7.21 -27.99
CA GLU A 9 -6.90 6.50 -27.30
C GLU A 9 -5.83 7.50 -26.83
N ARG A 10 -5.31 7.29 -25.62
CA ARG A 10 -4.21 8.12 -25.08
C ARG A 10 -2.90 7.66 -25.68
N SER A 11 -2.00 8.60 -25.96
CA SER A 11 -0.65 8.27 -26.41
C SER A 11 0.19 7.74 -25.25
N GLU A 12 1.27 7.03 -25.57
CA GLU A 12 2.19 6.52 -24.54
C GLU A 12 2.75 7.63 -23.62
N PRO A 13 3.19 8.81 -24.12
CA PRO A 13 3.62 9.90 -23.24
C PRO A 13 2.53 10.38 -22.26
N GLU A 14 1.25 10.37 -22.66
CA GLU A 14 0.14 10.72 -21.78
C GLU A 14 -0.07 9.66 -20.70
N LEU A 15 0.06 8.38 -21.04
CA LEU A 15 -0.01 7.27 -20.09
C LEU A 15 1.14 7.32 -19.08
N VAL A 16 2.37 7.63 -19.53
CA VAL A 16 3.53 7.83 -18.65
C VAL A 16 3.31 9.02 -17.71
N ALA A 17 2.81 10.15 -18.22
CA ALA A 17 2.51 11.33 -17.39
C ALA A 17 1.45 11.03 -16.32
N LEU A 18 0.42 10.24 -16.66
CA LEU A 18 -0.57 9.74 -15.70
C LEU A 18 0.07 8.80 -14.68
N CYS A 19 0.98 7.93 -15.10
CA CYS A 19 1.68 7.01 -14.20
C CYS A 19 2.50 7.80 -13.18
N HIS A 20 3.27 8.79 -13.65
CA HIS A 20 4.02 9.71 -12.78
C HIS A 20 3.11 10.43 -11.78
N ARG A 21 1.91 10.85 -12.20
CA ARG A 21 0.93 11.49 -11.29
C ARG A 21 0.50 10.53 -10.17
N HIS A 22 0.18 9.29 -10.48
CA HIS A 22 -0.25 8.30 -9.48
C HIS A 22 0.89 7.85 -8.58
N VAL A 23 2.11 7.69 -9.12
CA VAL A 23 3.31 7.41 -8.30
C VAL A 23 3.61 8.57 -7.34
N ARG A 24 3.48 9.83 -7.78
CA ARG A 24 3.57 10.99 -6.87
C ARG A 24 2.49 10.98 -5.79
N ALA A 25 1.28 10.54 -6.13
CA ALA A 25 0.19 10.42 -5.15
C ALA A 25 0.49 9.34 -4.09
N ILE A 26 1.03 8.18 -4.52
CA ILE A 26 1.51 7.15 -3.59
C ILE A 26 2.55 7.73 -2.64
N ARG A 27 3.57 8.41 -3.17
CA ARG A 27 4.62 9.02 -2.33
C ARG A 27 4.03 9.96 -1.29
N LYS A 28 3.20 10.92 -1.71
CA LYS A 28 2.60 11.88 -0.78
C LYS A 28 1.75 11.20 0.29
N GLY A 29 0.96 10.19 -0.09
CA GLY A 29 0.14 9.46 0.87
C GLY A 29 0.97 8.65 1.87
N VAL A 30 2.11 8.09 1.44
CA VAL A 30 3.08 7.45 2.36
C VAL A 30 3.69 8.48 3.32
N GLU A 31 4.08 9.67 2.83
CA GLU A 31 4.62 10.76 3.66
C GLU A 31 3.58 11.24 4.70
N GLN A 32 2.32 11.45 4.29
CA GLN A 32 1.23 11.81 5.20
C GLN A 32 1.01 10.75 6.29
N PHE A 33 0.96 9.48 5.89
CA PHE A 33 0.81 8.38 6.84
C PHE A 33 1.98 8.32 7.84
N ALA A 34 3.22 8.55 7.37
CA ALA A 34 4.39 8.62 8.23
C ALA A 34 4.32 9.77 9.25
N ASP A 35 3.67 10.88 8.88
CA ASP A 35 3.41 12.04 9.75
C ASP A 35 2.20 11.84 10.69
N GLY A 36 1.58 10.64 10.68
CA GLY A 36 0.42 10.28 11.51
C GLY A 36 -0.94 10.66 10.91
N ASP A 37 -0.98 11.08 9.65
CA ASP A 37 -2.21 11.34 8.89
C ASP A 37 -2.64 10.09 8.11
N ASP A 38 -3.52 9.29 8.74
CA ASP A 38 -4.05 8.04 8.18
C ASP A 38 -4.78 8.24 6.83
N ASP A 39 -5.26 9.45 6.53
CA ASP A 39 -5.94 9.73 5.25
C ASP A 39 -5.01 9.55 4.04
N GLY A 40 -3.70 9.64 4.26
CA GLY A 40 -2.68 9.31 3.26
C GLY A 40 -2.88 7.92 2.65
N ALA A 41 -3.34 6.95 3.44
CA ALA A 41 -3.60 5.58 2.98
C ALA A 41 -4.70 5.51 1.91
N TYR A 42 -5.76 6.32 2.01
CA TYR A 42 -6.83 6.35 1.01
C TYR A 42 -6.31 6.88 -0.34
N GLY A 43 -5.46 7.90 -0.31
CA GLY A 43 -4.77 8.42 -1.49
C GLY A 43 -3.90 7.34 -2.16
N VAL A 44 -3.18 6.56 -1.36
CA VAL A 44 -2.38 5.41 -1.83
C VAL A 44 -3.30 4.35 -2.45
N ALA A 45 -4.40 3.96 -1.81
CA ALA A 45 -5.34 2.96 -2.32
C ALA A 45 -5.90 3.33 -3.70
N ILE A 46 -6.35 4.59 -3.86
CA ILE A 46 -6.89 5.09 -5.13
C ILE A 46 -5.83 5.01 -6.23
N ALA A 47 -4.60 5.45 -5.94
CA ALA A 47 -3.51 5.42 -6.90
C ALA A 47 -3.13 3.98 -7.30
N LEU A 48 -2.99 3.08 -6.32
CA LEU A 48 -2.71 1.67 -6.56
C LEU A 48 -3.79 1.01 -7.42
N ARG A 49 -5.07 1.30 -7.14
CA ARG A 49 -6.19 0.76 -7.93
C ARG A 49 -6.08 1.16 -9.40
N VAL A 50 -5.77 2.42 -9.69
CA VAL A 50 -5.58 2.88 -11.09
C VAL A 50 -4.38 2.20 -11.76
N LEU A 51 -3.29 2.00 -11.01
CA LEU A 51 -2.06 1.43 -11.53
C LEU A 51 -2.14 -0.09 -11.77
N LEU A 52 -2.84 -0.82 -10.90
CA LEU A 52 -2.74 -2.28 -10.80
C LEU A 52 -4.04 -3.04 -11.01
N HIS A 53 -5.19 -2.49 -10.67
CA HIS A 53 -6.42 -3.27 -10.60
C HIS A 53 -7.17 -3.32 -11.93
N TYR A 54 -7.62 -4.51 -12.30
CA TYR A 54 -8.56 -4.72 -13.40
C TYR A 54 -9.98 -4.55 -12.88
N GLY A 55 -10.64 -3.44 -13.22
CA GLY A 55 -12.00 -3.17 -12.77
C GLY A 55 -12.83 -2.42 -13.82
N GLY A 56 -14.10 -2.79 -13.96
CA GLY A 56 -15.03 -2.18 -14.92
C GLY A 56 -14.60 -2.41 -16.38
N GLN A 57 -14.74 -1.36 -17.20
CA GLN A 57 -14.41 -1.40 -18.64
C GLN A 57 -12.95 -1.01 -18.94
N GLY A 58 -12.18 -0.60 -17.93
CA GLY A 58 -10.82 -0.08 -18.08
C GLY A 58 -9.73 -1.11 -17.81
N LYS A 59 -8.59 -0.95 -18.48
CA LYS A 59 -7.35 -1.66 -18.16
C LYS A 59 -6.53 -0.83 -17.16
N PRO A 60 -5.81 -1.46 -16.21
CA PRO A 60 -4.90 -0.74 -15.32
C PRO A 60 -3.80 -0.04 -16.13
N LEU A 61 -3.25 1.03 -15.57
CA LEU A 61 -2.30 1.87 -16.28
C LEU A 61 -1.00 1.13 -16.62
N LEU A 62 -0.48 0.32 -15.70
CA LEU A 62 0.72 -0.49 -15.95
C LEU A 62 0.49 -1.57 -17.00
N HIS A 63 -0.74 -2.05 -17.17
CA HIS A 63 -1.08 -2.95 -18.28
C HIS A 63 -1.09 -2.20 -19.61
N SER A 64 -1.65 -0.99 -19.62
CA SER A 64 -1.71 -0.15 -20.83
C SER A 64 -0.32 0.28 -21.30
N LEU A 65 0.63 0.41 -20.37
CA LEU A 65 2.05 0.62 -20.64
C LEU A 65 2.83 -0.68 -20.97
N GLY A 66 2.17 -1.83 -20.97
CA GLY A 66 2.79 -3.12 -21.33
C GLY A 66 3.73 -3.73 -20.28
N VAL A 67 3.83 -3.16 -19.08
CA VAL A 67 4.83 -3.58 -18.07
C VAL A 67 4.27 -4.46 -16.95
N ILE A 68 2.95 -4.47 -16.72
CA ILE A 68 2.36 -5.12 -15.52
C ILE A 68 2.72 -6.61 -15.37
N LYS A 69 2.89 -7.33 -16.49
CA LYS A 69 3.21 -8.77 -16.49
C LYS A 69 4.69 -9.08 -16.74
N SER A 70 5.49 -8.08 -17.10
CA SER A 70 6.93 -8.28 -17.36
C SER A 70 7.79 -8.01 -16.12
N MET A 71 7.21 -7.41 -15.08
CA MET A 71 7.89 -7.12 -13.83
C MET A 71 7.69 -8.25 -12.82
N THR A 72 8.72 -8.49 -12.01
CA THR A 72 8.58 -9.21 -10.75
C THR A 72 8.41 -8.19 -9.62
N TYR A 73 7.43 -8.43 -8.75
CA TYR A 73 6.98 -7.52 -7.71
C TYR A 73 7.68 -7.82 -6.40
N THR A 74 8.10 -6.75 -5.74
CA THR A 74 8.67 -6.78 -4.39
C THR A 74 7.64 -7.30 -3.39
N ASP A 75 8.03 -8.28 -2.57
CA ASP A 75 7.17 -8.90 -1.57
C ASP A 75 7.74 -8.68 -0.15
N GLY A 76 7.18 -7.70 0.56
CA GLY A 76 7.61 -7.32 1.91
C GLY A 76 6.84 -8.01 3.04
N ALA A 77 5.94 -8.93 2.73
CA ALA A 77 5.16 -9.66 3.72
C ALA A 77 6.04 -10.52 4.63
N GLU A 78 5.67 -10.71 5.88
CA GLU A 78 6.27 -11.71 6.76
C GLU A 78 5.39 -12.97 6.76
N TYR A 79 5.95 -14.13 6.40
CA TYR A 79 5.24 -15.43 6.36
C TYR A 79 5.73 -16.39 7.46
N ARG A 80 5.90 -15.92 8.71
CA ARG A 80 6.50 -16.72 9.79
C ARG A 80 5.47 -17.10 10.84
N PRO A 81 5.12 -18.39 11.04
CA PRO A 81 4.24 -18.77 12.14
C PRO A 81 4.76 -18.25 13.50
N PRO A 82 3.90 -17.68 14.37
CA PRO A 82 2.44 -17.54 14.24
C PRO A 82 1.98 -16.24 13.55
N MET A 83 2.91 -15.41 13.06
CA MET A 83 2.65 -14.06 12.54
C MET A 83 2.75 -14.00 11.01
N ALA A 84 1.62 -13.73 10.36
CA ALA A 84 1.62 -13.25 8.98
C ALA A 84 1.16 -11.78 8.96
N GLY A 85 1.88 -10.93 8.24
CA GLY A 85 1.53 -9.52 8.15
C GLY A 85 2.36 -8.76 7.12
N LEU A 86 1.81 -7.62 6.67
CA LEU A 86 2.47 -6.71 5.74
C LEU A 86 3.28 -5.61 6.43
N VAL A 87 3.06 -5.39 7.73
CA VAL A 87 3.57 -4.22 8.45
C VAL A 87 4.37 -4.65 9.65
N LEU A 88 5.35 -3.83 10.02
CA LEU A 88 6.20 -4.06 11.18
C LEU A 88 5.80 -3.12 12.32
N PRO A 89 5.69 -3.62 13.56
CA PRO A 89 5.53 -2.76 14.72
C PRO A 89 6.82 -2.00 15.02
N SER A 90 6.72 -0.68 15.18
CA SER A 90 7.78 0.18 15.71
C SER A 90 7.41 0.65 17.11
N ILE A 91 8.30 0.42 18.08
CA ILE A 91 8.11 0.78 19.49
C ILE A 91 9.18 1.79 19.88
N THR A 92 8.76 2.94 20.39
CA THR A 92 9.66 3.92 21.02
C THR A 92 9.43 3.93 22.51
N LEU A 93 10.49 3.76 23.30
CA LEU A 93 10.45 3.81 24.77
C LEU A 93 11.11 5.11 25.27
N ASN A 94 10.60 5.63 26.38
CA ASN A 94 11.27 6.68 27.16
C ASN A 94 12.48 6.09 27.90
N THR A 95 13.35 6.97 28.41
CA THR A 95 14.54 6.55 29.19
C THR A 95 14.20 5.82 30.49
N ASP A 96 12.99 6.01 31.02
CA ASP A 96 12.45 5.28 32.18
C ASP A 96 11.83 3.92 31.81
N GLY A 97 11.88 3.53 30.53
CA GLY A 97 11.30 2.30 30.00
C GLY A 97 9.80 2.36 29.75
N SER A 98 9.14 3.49 30.00
CA SER A 98 7.72 3.66 29.64
C SER A 98 7.53 3.78 28.13
N LEU A 99 6.37 3.34 27.62
CA LEU A 99 6.04 3.44 26.21
C LEU A 99 5.84 4.91 25.81
N ARG A 100 6.62 5.39 24.86
CA ARG A 100 6.50 6.74 24.28
C ARG A 100 5.59 6.74 23.06
N ASP A 101 5.81 5.78 22.16
CA ASP A 101 5.08 5.69 20.90
C ASP A 101 5.03 4.25 20.37
N PHE A 102 3.96 3.93 19.65
CA PHE A 102 3.83 2.72 18.87
C PHE A 102 3.18 3.05 17.53
N THR A 103 3.82 2.66 16.44
CA THR A 103 3.27 2.85 15.10
C THR A 103 3.55 1.64 14.22
N LEU A 104 2.68 1.40 13.24
CA LEU A 104 2.91 0.38 12.22
C LEU A 104 3.67 1.02 11.07
N VAL A 105 4.92 0.59 10.87
CA VAL A 105 5.73 1.08 9.76
C VAL A 105 5.68 0.10 8.59
N PRO A 106 5.54 0.59 7.36
CA PRO A 106 5.76 -0.22 6.17
C PRO A 106 7.17 -0.85 6.20
N ASN A 107 7.28 -2.15 5.94
CA ASN A 107 8.57 -2.79 5.73
C ASN A 107 9.28 -2.19 4.50
N GLY A 108 10.49 -1.68 4.73
CA GLY A 108 11.31 -1.02 3.70
C GLY A 108 10.98 0.44 3.42
N ALA A 109 10.16 1.05 4.27
CA ALA A 109 10.00 2.48 4.46
C ALA A 109 11.32 3.22 4.74
N GLN A 110 12.11 2.66 5.65
CA GLN A 110 13.24 3.33 6.30
C GLN A 110 14.59 3.02 5.65
N HIS A 111 14.65 2.08 4.71
CA HIS A 111 15.91 1.65 4.09
C HIS A 111 15.82 1.81 2.56
N PRO A 112 16.85 2.36 1.90
CA PRO A 112 16.88 2.50 0.44
C PRO A 112 17.00 1.15 -0.30
N ASP A 113 17.59 0.14 0.35
CA ASP A 113 17.68 -1.23 -0.14
C ASP A 113 17.15 -2.20 0.93
N PRO A 114 15.85 -2.19 1.19
CA PRO A 114 15.28 -3.01 2.24
C PRO A 114 15.53 -4.49 1.94
N ASP A 115 16.04 -5.21 2.93
CA ASP A 115 16.25 -6.66 2.86
C ASP A 115 14.88 -7.36 2.90
N PHE A 116 14.14 -7.27 1.79
CA PHE A 116 12.93 -8.00 1.56
C PHE A 116 13.30 -9.48 1.50
N ARG A 117 13.05 -10.18 2.62
CA ARG A 117 13.44 -11.57 2.82
C ARG A 117 12.80 -12.53 1.82
N ASN A 118 11.73 -12.12 1.14
CA ASN A 118 11.05 -12.96 0.16
C ASN A 118 11.57 -12.69 -1.26
N PRO A 119 11.65 -13.72 -2.10
CA PRO A 119 11.94 -13.53 -3.51
C PRO A 119 10.83 -12.69 -4.18
N PRO A 120 11.18 -11.84 -5.17
CA PRO A 120 10.19 -11.14 -5.98
C PRO A 120 9.20 -12.12 -6.64
N ARG A 121 7.94 -11.70 -6.78
CA ARG A 121 6.83 -12.54 -7.26
C ARG A 121 6.20 -12.03 -8.54
N GLU A 122 5.65 -12.92 -9.36
CA GLU A 122 4.83 -12.53 -10.52
C GLU A 122 3.57 -11.76 -10.10
N TYR A 123 3.07 -10.87 -10.96
CA TYR A 123 1.90 -10.02 -10.67
C TYR A 123 0.72 -10.78 -10.06
N THR A 124 0.28 -11.87 -10.69
CA THR A 124 -0.89 -12.61 -10.22
C THR A 124 -0.65 -13.23 -8.85
N ALA A 125 0.56 -13.74 -8.61
CA ALA A 125 0.93 -14.30 -7.31
C ALA A 125 0.94 -13.20 -6.25
N TRP A 126 1.65 -12.10 -6.49
CA TRP A 126 1.79 -10.99 -5.53
C TRP A 126 0.47 -10.24 -5.25
N TRP A 127 -0.30 -9.94 -6.29
CA TRP A 127 -1.48 -9.07 -6.20
C TRP A 127 -2.74 -9.82 -5.76
N LYS A 128 -3.00 -11.00 -6.36
CA LYS A 128 -4.30 -11.68 -6.28
C LYS A 128 -4.30 -12.87 -5.35
N ASN A 129 -3.29 -13.72 -5.48
CA ASN A 129 -3.30 -15.06 -4.87
C ASN A 129 -2.62 -15.06 -3.50
N ASP A 130 -1.64 -14.19 -3.30
CA ASP A 130 -0.97 -14.08 -2.02
C ASP A 130 -1.87 -13.36 -1.01
N GLU A 131 -1.95 -13.93 0.19
CA GLU A 131 -2.85 -13.47 1.25
C GLU A 131 -2.04 -13.18 2.53
N PRO A 132 -1.22 -12.11 2.51
CA PRO A 132 -0.24 -11.84 3.57
C PRO A 132 -0.87 -11.23 4.83
N ILE A 133 -2.17 -10.93 4.80
CA ILE A 133 -2.89 -10.29 5.91
C ILE A 133 -3.86 -11.31 6.49
N ASN A 134 -3.74 -11.60 7.78
CA ASN A 134 -4.75 -12.36 8.51
C ASN A 134 -5.63 -11.37 9.29
N SER A 135 -6.92 -11.30 8.96
CA SER A 135 -7.86 -10.57 9.80
C SER A 135 -8.14 -11.33 11.11
N SER A 136 -8.67 -10.64 12.10
CA SER A 136 -8.99 -11.19 13.44
C SER A 136 -9.93 -12.39 13.42
N ASN A 137 -10.75 -12.52 12.37
CA ASN A 137 -11.62 -13.67 12.13
C ASN A 137 -10.90 -14.89 11.51
N GLY A 138 -9.58 -14.84 11.35
CA GLY A 138 -8.76 -15.90 10.76
C GLY A 138 -8.86 -16.02 9.24
N ARG A 139 -9.50 -15.07 8.57
CA ARG A 139 -9.57 -15.05 7.10
C ARG A 139 -8.30 -14.43 6.52
N PRO A 140 -7.58 -15.14 5.64
CA PRO A 140 -6.47 -14.57 4.90
C PRO A 140 -6.99 -13.63 3.81
N LEU A 141 -6.33 -12.49 3.61
CA LEU A 141 -6.74 -11.43 2.67
C LEU A 141 -5.58 -11.02 1.77
N SER A 142 -5.88 -10.86 0.47
CA SER A 142 -4.91 -10.43 -0.53
C SER A 142 -4.73 -8.92 -0.62
N ARG A 143 -3.64 -8.50 -1.25
CA ARG A 143 -3.36 -7.08 -1.56
C ARG A 143 -4.46 -6.48 -2.44
N GLU A 144 -4.93 -7.23 -3.43
CA GLU A 144 -6.05 -6.83 -4.28
C GLU A 144 -7.30 -6.57 -3.45
N PHE A 145 -7.67 -7.49 -2.55
CA PHE A 145 -8.86 -7.32 -1.71
C PHE A 145 -8.76 -6.03 -0.89
N LEU A 146 -7.63 -5.81 -0.23
CA LEU A 146 -7.45 -4.64 0.63
C LEU A 146 -7.56 -3.33 -0.16
N VAL A 147 -6.76 -3.18 -1.21
CA VAL A 147 -6.70 -1.95 -2.00
C VAL A 147 -8.04 -1.67 -2.67
N THR A 148 -8.72 -2.70 -3.19
CA THR A 148 -9.99 -2.50 -3.89
C THR A 148 -11.12 -2.11 -2.96
N ASN A 149 -11.22 -2.71 -1.76
CA ASN A 149 -12.26 -2.33 -0.81
C ASN A 149 -11.99 -0.91 -0.27
N MET A 150 -10.76 -0.60 0.14
CA MET A 150 -10.43 0.75 0.63
C MET A 150 -10.67 1.83 -0.42
N ALA A 151 -10.21 1.62 -1.65
CA ALA A 151 -10.39 2.60 -2.71
C ALA A 151 -11.86 2.77 -3.14
N ASN A 152 -12.70 1.75 -2.99
CA ASN A 152 -14.13 1.83 -3.36
C ASN A 152 -15.02 2.36 -2.23
N GLN A 153 -14.76 2.02 -0.97
CA GLN A 153 -15.71 2.26 0.13
C GLN A 153 -15.37 3.50 0.95
N ASP A 154 -14.07 3.82 1.11
CA ASP A 154 -13.63 4.97 1.91
C ASP A 154 -12.86 6.00 1.08
N GLY A 155 -12.25 5.60 -0.05
CA GLY A 155 -11.40 6.46 -0.87
C GLY A 155 -12.17 7.27 -1.92
N ALA A 156 -12.42 6.69 -3.10
CA ALA A 156 -12.96 7.41 -4.25
C ALA A 156 -14.49 7.59 -4.18
N HIS A 157 -15.17 6.71 -3.46
CA HIS A 157 -16.61 6.74 -3.26
C HIS A 157 -16.90 6.43 -1.79
N ALA A 158 -17.93 7.08 -1.24
CA ALA A 158 -18.54 6.64 0.02
C ALA A 158 -19.70 5.70 -0.35
N ASP A 159 -19.39 4.40 -0.46
CA ASP A 159 -20.42 3.40 -0.74
C ASP A 159 -21.34 3.25 0.48
N VAL A 160 -22.64 3.21 0.26
CA VAL A 160 -23.63 2.95 1.32
C VAL A 160 -23.56 1.49 1.77
N HIS A 161 -23.03 0.60 0.91
CA HIS A 161 -22.86 -0.81 1.19
C HIS A 161 -21.38 -1.16 1.44
N VAL A 162 -21.03 -1.31 2.71
CA VAL A 162 -19.67 -1.64 3.15
C VAL A 162 -19.48 -3.17 3.15
N ASN A 163 -18.31 -3.63 2.70
CA ASN A 163 -17.93 -5.03 2.81
C ASN A 163 -17.60 -5.36 4.27
N VAL A 164 -18.38 -6.26 4.88
CA VAL A 164 -18.27 -6.61 6.31
C VAL A 164 -16.86 -7.07 6.71
N VAL A 165 -16.15 -7.80 5.84
CA VAL A 165 -14.79 -8.28 6.15
C VAL A 165 -13.79 -7.14 6.17
N TYR A 166 -13.91 -6.21 5.22
CA TYR A 166 -13.08 -5.02 5.19
C TYR A 166 -13.42 -4.06 6.35
N ASP A 167 -14.70 -3.91 6.69
CA ASP A 167 -15.13 -3.09 7.82
C ASP A 167 -14.58 -3.60 9.15
N GLN A 168 -14.57 -4.93 9.33
CA GLN A 168 -13.93 -5.56 10.48
C GLN A 168 -12.42 -5.29 10.51
N LEU A 169 -11.74 -5.38 9.36
CA LEU A 169 -10.30 -5.11 9.26
C LEU A 169 -9.94 -3.66 9.62
N LYS A 170 -10.82 -2.69 9.39
CA LYS A 170 -10.62 -1.31 9.88
C LYS A 170 -10.58 -1.23 11.40
N SER A 171 -11.27 -2.15 12.07
CA SER A 171 -11.27 -2.28 13.53
C SER A 171 -10.19 -3.24 14.04
N ASP A 172 -9.50 -3.96 13.14
CA ASP A 172 -8.37 -4.79 13.51
C ASP A 172 -7.17 -3.90 13.83
N PHE A 173 -6.80 -3.90 15.11
CA PHE A 173 -5.65 -3.18 15.60
C PHE A 173 -4.52 -4.15 15.91
N MET A 174 -3.34 -3.83 15.40
CA MET A 174 -2.10 -4.39 15.93
C MET A 174 -1.55 -3.37 16.93
N GLY A 175 -1.29 -3.82 18.16
CA GLY A 175 -0.80 -2.97 19.24
C GLY A 175 -0.18 -3.79 20.36
N PHE A 176 0.54 -3.13 21.25
CA PHE A 176 1.06 -3.74 22.47
C PHE A 176 0.22 -3.32 23.67
N GLN A 177 -0.05 -4.26 24.57
CA GLN A 177 -0.61 -3.95 25.89
C GLN A 177 0.51 -3.90 26.91
N PHE A 178 0.74 -2.73 27.50
CA PHE A 178 1.70 -2.57 28.60
C PHE A 178 0.95 -2.25 29.89
N HIS A 179 1.08 -3.12 30.91
CA HIS A 179 0.46 -2.95 32.24
C HIS A 179 -1.04 -2.55 32.22
N GLY A 180 -1.82 -3.18 31.32
CA GLY A 180 -3.29 -3.13 31.34
C GLY A 180 -3.97 -1.88 30.76
N ASN A 181 -3.28 -0.76 30.54
CA ASN A 181 -3.96 0.53 30.33
C ASN A 181 -3.63 1.28 29.03
N VAL A 182 -2.66 0.85 28.24
CA VAL A 182 -2.29 1.56 27.01
C VAL A 182 -2.40 0.61 25.82
N GLN A 183 -3.41 0.85 24.99
CA GLN A 183 -3.53 0.27 23.65
C GLN A 183 -3.16 1.39 22.67
N ILE A 184 -1.92 1.38 22.21
CA ILE A 184 -1.50 2.22 21.08
C ILE A 184 -1.41 1.28 19.88
N GLY A 185 -1.98 1.71 18.75
CA GLY A 185 -2.05 0.93 17.54
C GLY A 185 -2.40 1.79 16.34
N SER A 186 -2.11 1.28 15.14
CA SER A 186 -2.61 1.83 13.88
C SER A 186 -3.56 0.80 13.26
N ALA A 187 -4.51 1.27 12.46
CA ALA A 187 -5.44 0.38 11.77
C ALA A 187 -4.65 -0.50 10.78
N LEU A 188 -4.81 -1.82 10.92
CA LEU A 188 -4.08 -2.77 10.09
C LEU A 188 -4.32 -2.55 8.59
N ALA A 189 -5.53 -2.12 8.24
CA ALA A 189 -5.93 -1.82 6.87
C ALA A 189 -5.10 -0.68 6.24
N THR A 190 -5.01 0.47 6.91
CA THR A 190 -4.32 1.66 6.39
C THR A 190 -2.83 1.41 6.24
N ALA A 191 -2.20 0.88 7.30
CA ALA A 191 -0.78 0.54 7.29
C ALA A 191 -0.45 -0.49 6.18
N SER A 192 -1.30 -1.50 5.99
CA SER A 192 -1.11 -2.53 4.95
C SER A 192 -1.23 -1.95 3.54
N VAL A 193 -2.14 -1.00 3.28
CA VAL A 193 -2.23 -0.34 1.96
C VAL A 193 -0.99 0.49 1.67
N VAL A 194 -0.49 1.21 2.68
CA VAL A 194 0.74 2.00 2.56
C VAL A 194 1.93 1.09 2.25
N GLN A 195 2.01 -0.08 2.88
CA GLN A 195 3.01 -1.12 2.54
C GLN A 195 2.94 -1.50 1.06
N VAL A 196 1.76 -1.80 0.53
CA VAL A 196 1.61 -2.16 -0.89
C VAL A 196 2.08 -1.02 -1.81
N GLY A 197 1.87 0.23 -1.39
CA GLY A 197 2.41 1.42 -2.04
C GLY A 197 3.94 1.43 -2.10
N VAL A 198 4.60 1.15 -0.97
CA VAL A 198 6.06 1.05 -0.84
C VAL A 198 6.62 -0.10 -1.70
N GLU A 199 6.00 -1.28 -1.65
CA GLU A 199 6.39 -2.43 -2.47
C GLU A 199 6.32 -2.14 -3.98
N LEU A 200 5.24 -1.50 -4.44
CA LEU A 200 5.10 -1.12 -5.85
C LEU A 200 6.19 -0.11 -6.23
N ALA A 201 6.49 0.86 -5.37
CA ALA A 201 7.47 1.87 -5.67
C ALA A 201 8.89 1.28 -5.82
N HIS A 202 9.27 0.36 -4.93
CA HIS A 202 10.50 -0.44 -5.05
C HIS A 202 10.50 -1.32 -6.31
N THR A 203 9.36 -1.90 -6.66
CA THR A 203 9.20 -2.67 -7.90
C THR A 203 9.48 -1.81 -9.14
N LEU A 204 8.90 -0.60 -9.19
CA LEU A 204 9.12 0.32 -10.31
C LEU A 204 10.57 0.80 -10.36
N LEU A 205 11.21 1.07 -9.23
CA LEU A 205 12.62 1.44 -9.19
C LEU A 205 13.53 0.37 -9.81
N ARG A 206 13.27 -0.90 -9.47
CA ARG A 206 14.05 -2.04 -9.98
C ARG A 206 13.75 -2.35 -11.44
N CYS A 207 12.48 -2.37 -11.83
CA CYS A 207 12.06 -2.97 -13.11
C CYS A 207 11.68 -1.95 -14.19
N ALA A 208 11.30 -0.73 -13.82
CA ALA A 208 10.83 0.29 -14.76
C ALA A 208 11.12 1.73 -14.25
N PRO A 209 12.40 2.09 -14.02
CA PRO A 209 12.76 3.36 -13.38
C PRO A 209 12.32 4.60 -14.15
N ASN A 210 12.11 4.48 -15.47
CA ASN A 210 11.55 5.55 -16.31
C ASN A 210 10.08 5.91 -15.96
N LEU A 211 9.36 5.01 -15.28
CA LEU A 211 8.00 5.25 -14.79
C LEU A 211 7.96 5.92 -13.41
N LEU A 212 9.12 6.16 -12.79
CA LEU A 212 9.22 6.98 -11.60
C LEU A 212 9.36 8.47 -11.96
N PRO A 213 8.66 9.37 -11.25
CA PRO A 213 8.83 10.80 -11.42
C PRO A 213 10.19 11.24 -10.88
N SER A 214 10.95 12.00 -11.66
CA SER A 214 12.19 12.62 -11.17
C SER A 214 11.91 13.85 -10.29
N PRO A 215 12.67 14.09 -9.20
CA PRO A 215 13.58 13.15 -8.56
C PRO A 215 12.82 12.14 -7.67
N TRP A 216 13.24 10.87 -7.74
CA TRP A 216 12.83 9.80 -6.83
C TRP A 216 14.05 9.42 -5.97
N GLU A 217 13.98 9.66 -4.65
CA GLU A 217 15.06 9.33 -3.71
C GLU A 217 14.59 8.22 -2.75
N PRO A 218 15.08 6.98 -2.92
CA PRO A 218 14.87 5.89 -1.96
C PRO A 218 15.33 6.31 -0.56
N GLY A 219 14.45 6.24 0.46
CA GLY A 219 14.82 6.48 1.86
C GLY A 219 14.43 7.85 2.47
N ARG A 220 13.82 8.78 1.73
CA ARG A 220 13.23 10.00 2.32
C ARG A 220 11.81 9.82 2.88
N TYR A 221 11.22 8.64 2.71
CA TYR A 221 9.79 8.41 2.97
C TYR A 221 9.42 8.45 4.45
N PHE A 222 10.41 8.27 5.32
CA PHE A 222 10.24 8.34 6.76
C PHE A 222 11.45 9.13 7.28
N PRO A 223 11.27 10.27 7.96
CA PRO A 223 12.37 10.81 8.73
C PRO A 223 12.92 9.66 9.58
N ALA A 224 14.24 9.43 9.54
CA ALA A 224 14.86 8.50 10.48
C ALA A 224 14.28 8.83 11.84
N LEU A 225 13.62 7.87 12.50
CA LEU A 225 13.06 8.08 13.83
C LEU A 225 14.18 8.67 14.66
N THR A 226 14.13 9.98 14.90
CA THR A 226 15.20 10.68 15.59
C THR A 226 15.17 10.13 17.00
N THR A 227 16.17 9.29 17.29
CA THR A 227 16.49 8.71 18.59
C THR A 227 16.48 9.77 19.69
#